data_AF-A0A7S1AB51-F1
#
_entry.id   AF-A0A7S1AB51-F1
#
_cell.length_a   1.000
_cell.length_b   1.000
_cell.length_c   1.000
_cell.angle_alpha   90.00
_cell.angle_beta   90.00
_cell.angle_gamma   90.00
#
_symmetry.space_group_name_H-M   'P 1'
#
loop_
_entity.id
_entity.type
_entity.pdbx_description
1 polymer ?
#
loop_
_entity_poly.entity_id
_entity_poly.type
_entity_poly.pdbx_seq_one_letter_code
_entity_poly.pdbx_strand_id
1 'polypeptide(L)'
;LQGRAAGVVRHRFGCRIMQRLLEHCPWIQLLPLVSEMLNEVETLVRHRFGNYVMQCVIEHGDPDERLQIVDALARDGQACARHRFASLVILRALTHCTSDTRQRLVRSICTNQQKWKSVARTQCGSFVVREMQSKC
;
A
#
# COMPACT_ATOMS: atom_id res chain seq x y z
N LEU A 1 15.19 13.36 11.49
CA LEU A 1 14.40 12.12 11.24
C LEU A 1 15.11 11.16 10.27
N GLN A 2 16.07 11.61 9.47
CA GLN A 2 16.87 10.74 8.59
C GLN A 2 17.54 9.60 9.37
N GLY A 3 17.42 8.38 8.85
CA GLY A 3 17.93 7.13 9.43
C GLY A 3 17.03 6.50 10.51
N ARG A 4 15.85 7.09 10.79
CA ARG A 4 14.87 6.56 11.77
C ARG A 4 13.43 6.62 11.27
N ALA A 5 13.18 7.01 10.01
CA ALA A 5 11.84 7.23 9.48
C ALA A 5 10.98 5.97 9.58
N ALA A 6 11.55 4.81 9.21
CA ALA A 6 10.86 3.53 9.29
C ALA A 6 10.51 3.11 10.73
N GLY A 7 11.37 3.45 11.71
CA GLY A 7 11.08 3.25 13.14
C GLY A 7 9.94 4.14 13.64
N VAL A 8 9.91 5.40 13.19
CA VAL A 8 8.86 6.37 13.56
C VAL A 8 7.50 5.94 13.03
N VAL A 9 7.41 5.48 11.78
CA VAL A 9 6.12 5.03 11.21
C VAL A 9 5.60 3.71 11.79
N ARG A 10 6.47 2.92 12.41
CA ARG A 10 6.06 1.76 13.20
C ARG A 10 5.55 2.13 14.59
N HIS A 11 5.66 3.39 15.01
CA HIS A 11 5.19 3.84 16.30
C HIS A 11 3.74 4.35 16.26
N ARG A 12 2.96 4.06 17.31
CA ARG A 12 1.52 4.40 17.40
C ARG A 12 1.19 5.89 17.22
N PHE A 13 2.13 6.77 17.59
CA PHE A 13 2.00 8.21 17.42
C PHE A 13 2.81 8.72 16.23
N GLY A 14 3.95 8.06 15.95
CA GLY A 14 4.84 8.49 14.88
C GLY A 14 4.21 8.31 13.49
N CYS A 15 3.38 7.27 13.28
CA CYS A 15 2.63 7.12 12.04
C CYS A 15 1.69 8.30 11.77
N ARG A 16 1.02 8.83 12.81
CA ARG A 16 0.09 9.96 12.68
C ARG A 16 0.83 11.24 12.34
N ILE A 17 1.98 11.46 12.97
CA ILE A 17 2.84 12.62 12.66
C ILE A 17 3.28 12.53 11.20
N MET A 18 3.76 11.36 10.76
CA MET A 18 4.20 11.17 9.38
C MET A 18 3.08 11.42 8.37
N GLN A 19 1.85 10.93 8.63
CA GLN A 19 0.71 11.23 7.76
C GLN A 19 0.45 12.74 7.64
N ARG A 20 0.45 13.47 8.76
CA ARG A 20 0.27 14.93 8.73
C ARG A 20 1.37 15.66 7.98
N LEU A 21 2.61 15.18 8.08
CA LEU A 21 3.70 15.72 7.28
C LEU A 21 3.44 15.49 5.78
N LEU A 22 3.09 14.26 5.37
CA LEU A 22 2.81 13.93 3.97
C LEU A 22 1.58 14.68 3.40
N GLU A 23 0.60 15.01 4.24
CA GLU A 23 -0.60 15.76 3.86
C GLU A 23 -0.36 17.27 3.68
N HIS A 24 0.57 17.85 4.45
CA HIS A 24 0.67 19.31 4.59
C HIS A 24 2.04 19.92 4.28
N CYS A 25 3.10 19.12 4.23
CA CYS A 25 4.44 19.61 3.94
C CYS A 25 4.81 19.38 2.46
N PRO A 26 5.67 20.23 1.88
CA PRO A 26 6.13 20.04 0.51
C PRO A 26 6.85 18.69 0.35
N TRP A 27 6.41 17.90 -0.64
CA TRP A 27 6.95 16.56 -0.91
C TRP A 27 8.47 16.55 -1.07
N ILE A 28 9.03 17.55 -1.74
CA ILE A 28 10.49 17.68 -1.95
C ILE A 28 11.29 17.65 -0.64
N GLN A 29 10.73 18.17 0.46
CA GLN A 29 11.38 18.14 1.78
C GLN A 29 11.27 16.78 2.46
N LEU A 30 10.23 16.01 2.12
CA LEU A 30 9.95 14.70 2.70
C LEU A 30 10.57 13.55 1.90
N LEU A 31 10.97 13.77 0.65
CA LEU A 31 11.54 12.74 -0.24
C LEU A 31 12.61 11.87 0.44
N PRO A 32 13.58 12.39 1.21
CA PRO A 32 14.56 11.54 1.89
C PRO A 32 13.92 10.59 2.91
N LEU A 33 12.90 11.05 3.64
CA LEU A 33 12.16 10.24 4.61
C LEU A 33 11.28 9.22 3.89
N VAL A 34 10.62 9.61 2.81
CA VAL A 34 9.79 8.72 1.98
C VAL A 34 10.64 7.61 1.39
N SER A 35 11.79 7.94 0.81
CA SER A 35 12.73 6.96 0.26
C SER A 35 13.19 5.95 1.32
N GLU A 36 13.51 6.43 2.53
CA GLU A 36 13.89 5.54 3.64
C GLU A 36 12.75 4.59 4.05
N MET A 37 11.50 5.08 4.08
CA MET A 37 10.35 4.23 4.38
C MET A 37 10.09 3.21 3.27
N LEU A 38 10.27 3.60 2.00
CA LEU A 38 10.05 2.72 0.86
C LEU A 38 11.08 1.59 0.77
N ASN A 39 12.28 1.76 1.33
CA ASN A 39 13.22 0.64 1.51
C ASN A 39 12.66 -0.50 2.36
N GLU A 40 11.69 -0.23 3.23
CA GLU A 40 11.04 -1.21 4.10
C GLU A 40 9.55 -1.44 3.74
N VAL A 41 9.16 -1.07 2.51
CA VAL A 41 7.76 -1.07 2.06
C VAL A 41 7.03 -2.39 2.29
N GLU A 42 7.68 -3.53 2.05
CA GLU A 42 7.06 -4.86 2.22
C GLU A 42 6.63 -5.13 3.66
N THR A 43 7.41 -4.60 4.62
CA THR A 43 7.07 -4.71 6.04
C THR A 43 5.98 -3.71 6.39
N LEU A 44 6.09 -2.48 5.89
CA LEU A 44 5.18 -1.37 6.24
C LEU A 44 3.75 -1.59 5.73
N VAL A 45 3.55 -2.14 4.53
CA VAL A 45 2.20 -2.43 4.00
C VAL A 45 1.45 -3.47 4.83
N ARG A 46 2.18 -4.35 5.53
CA ARG A 46 1.62 -5.36 6.45
C ARG A 46 1.62 -4.89 7.91
N HIS A 47 2.20 -3.74 8.21
CA HIS A 47 2.34 -3.30 9.60
C HIS A 47 1.06 -2.64 10.13
N ARG A 48 0.71 -2.89 11.39
CA ARG A 48 -0.51 -2.36 12.04
C ARG A 48 -0.62 -0.82 12.06
N PHE A 49 0.51 -0.12 11.98
CA PHE A 49 0.58 1.35 11.90
C PHE A 49 1.15 1.83 10.56
N GLY A 50 2.08 1.07 9.97
CA GLY A 50 2.78 1.47 8.74
C GLY A 50 1.83 1.52 7.54
N ASN A 51 0.80 0.67 7.53
CA ASN A 51 -0.19 0.61 6.45
C ASN A 51 -0.90 1.96 6.23
N TYR A 52 -1.09 2.78 7.27
CA TYR A 52 -1.71 4.09 7.14
C TYR A 52 -0.81 5.09 6.41
N VAL A 53 0.50 5.02 6.66
CA VAL A 53 1.47 5.86 5.96
C VAL A 53 1.58 5.44 4.49
N MET A 54 1.60 4.13 4.21
CA MET A 54 1.63 3.63 2.82
C MET A 54 0.37 4.04 2.03
N GLN A 55 -0.80 4.03 2.67
CA GLN A 55 -2.03 4.56 2.06
C GLN A 55 -1.91 6.06 1.75
N CYS A 56 -1.35 6.84 2.67
CA CYS A 56 -1.14 8.28 2.47
C CYS A 56 -0.19 8.55 1.29
N VAL A 57 0.89 7.76 1.15
CA VAL A 57 1.80 7.85 -0.01
C VAL A 57 1.10 7.46 -1.31
N ILE A 58 0.22 6.44 -1.29
CA ILE A 58 -0.58 6.10 -2.47
C ILE A 58 -1.50 7.24 -2.91
N GLU A 59 -2.10 7.95 -1.95
CA GLU A 59 -3.06 9.02 -2.21
C GLU A 59 -2.37 10.30 -2.71
N HIS A 60 -1.25 10.69 -2.08
CA HIS A 60 -0.65 12.01 -2.23
C HIS A 60 0.73 12.02 -2.88
N GLY A 61 1.43 10.86 -2.93
CA GLY A 61 2.78 10.78 -3.48
C GLY A 61 2.83 10.85 -4.99
N ASP A 62 4.04 11.00 -5.53
CA ASP A 62 4.27 11.01 -6.96
C ASP A 62 4.16 9.58 -7.56
N PRO A 63 4.02 9.45 -8.89
CA PRO A 63 3.83 8.16 -9.54
C PRO A 63 4.91 7.12 -9.22
N ASP A 64 6.15 7.55 -9.00
CA ASP A 64 7.29 6.66 -8.73
C ASP A 64 7.19 6.00 -7.35
N GLU A 65 6.84 6.75 -6.31
CA GLU A 65 6.60 6.23 -4.96
C GLU A 65 5.38 5.29 -4.95
N ARG A 66 4.31 5.65 -5.66
CA ARG A 66 3.13 4.79 -5.81
C ARG A 66 3.50 3.47 -6.47
N LEU A 67 4.32 3.52 -7.52
CA LEU A 67 4.76 2.34 -8.25
C LEU A 67 5.57 1.40 -7.36
N GLN A 68 6.50 1.93 -6.55
CA GLN A 68 7.27 1.12 -5.60
C GLN A 68 6.38 0.37 -4.60
N ILE A 69 5.32 1.01 -4.09
CA ILE A 69 4.36 0.35 -3.20
C ILE A 69 3.58 -0.73 -3.94
N VAL A 70 3.15 -0.47 -5.18
CA VAL A 70 2.40 -1.45 -5.96
C VAL A 70 3.27 -2.64 -6.34
N ASP A 71 4.53 -2.43 -6.71
CA ASP A 71 5.46 -3.52 -7.01
C ASP A 71 5.67 -4.40 -5.77
N ALA A 72 5.81 -3.80 -4.58
CA ALA A 72 5.91 -4.55 -3.33
C ALA A 72 4.64 -5.36 -3.02
N LEU A 73 3.46 -4.80 -3.29
CA LEU A 73 2.19 -5.53 -3.15
C LEU A 73 2.07 -6.66 -4.19
N ALA A 74 2.51 -6.42 -5.43
CA ALA A 74 2.39 -7.35 -6.54
C ALA A 74 3.36 -8.54 -6.44
N ARG A 75 4.46 -8.46 -5.68
CA ARG A 75 5.33 -9.61 -5.39
C ARG A 75 4.60 -10.76 -4.72
N ASP A 76 3.63 -10.45 -3.84
CA ASP A 76 2.79 -11.43 -3.16
C ASP A 76 1.33 -10.95 -3.04
N GLY A 77 0.73 -10.64 -4.19
CA GLY A 77 -0.60 -10.03 -4.26
C GLY A 77 -1.67 -10.87 -3.55
N GLN A 78 -1.58 -12.20 -3.65
CA GLN A 78 -2.54 -13.10 -3.02
C GLN A 78 -2.44 -13.14 -1.49
N ALA A 79 -1.23 -13.14 -0.90
CA ALA A 79 -1.13 -13.04 0.55
C ALA A 79 -1.53 -11.65 1.03
N CYS A 80 -1.10 -10.59 0.33
CA CYS A 80 -1.46 -9.21 0.66
C CYS A 80 -2.99 -8.99 0.64
N ALA A 81 -3.71 -9.53 -0.34
CA ALA A 81 -5.16 -9.41 -0.44
C ALA A 81 -5.92 -10.11 0.72
N ARG A 82 -5.33 -11.15 1.33
CA ARG A 82 -5.89 -11.86 2.50
C ARG A 82 -5.45 -11.27 3.83
N HIS A 83 -4.45 -10.40 3.81
CA HIS A 83 -3.86 -9.84 5.01
C HIS A 83 -4.61 -8.58 5.46
N ARG A 84 -5.01 -8.55 6.75
CA ARG A 84 -5.85 -7.50 7.36
C ARG A 84 -5.45 -6.06 7.03
N PHE A 85 -4.15 -5.76 7.02
CA PHE A 85 -3.66 -4.40 6.78
C PHE A 85 -3.27 -4.16 5.32
N ALA A 86 -2.71 -5.16 4.65
CA ALA A 86 -2.20 -4.99 3.30
C ALA A 86 -3.34 -4.93 2.27
N SER A 87 -4.46 -5.60 2.55
CA SER A 87 -5.68 -5.48 1.75
C SER A 87 -6.20 -4.05 1.69
N LEU A 88 -6.00 -3.24 2.75
CA LEU A 88 -6.41 -1.83 2.78
C LEU A 88 -5.51 -0.98 1.87
N VAL A 89 -4.21 -1.27 1.87
CA VAL A 89 -3.26 -0.62 0.96
C VAL A 89 -3.57 -0.99 -0.50
N ILE A 90 -3.91 -2.26 -0.77
CA ILE A 90 -4.38 -2.70 -2.09
C ILE A 90 -5.61 -1.90 -2.52
N LEU A 91 -6.61 -1.74 -1.65
CA LEU A 91 -7.81 -0.96 -1.98
C LEU A 91 -7.45 0.47 -2.40
N ARG A 92 -6.58 1.14 -1.64
CA ARG A 92 -6.12 2.49 -2.02
C ARG A 92 -5.36 2.49 -3.32
N ALA A 93 -4.51 1.48 -3.58
CA ALA A 93 -3.80 1.36 -4.85
C ALA A 93 -4.78 1.22 -6.02
N LEU A 94 -5.82 0.40 -5.88
CA LEU A 94 -6.86 0.24 -6.90
C LEU A 94 -7.62 1.54 -7.16
N THR A 95 -7.84 2.38 -6.16
CA THR A 95 -8.56 3.65 -6.32
C THR A 95 -7.69 4.77 -6.90
N HIS A 96 -6.42 4.91 -6.46
CA HIS A 96 -5.59 6.10 -6.73
C HIS A 96 -4.46 5.88 -7.75
N CYS A 97 -4.14 4.63 -8.11
CA CYS A 97 -3.13 4.37 -9.14
C CYS A 97 -3.74 4.36 -10.54
N THR A 98 -2.87 4.55 -11.54
CA THR A 98 -3.20 4.50 -12.96
C THR A 98 -3.69 3.11 -13.37
N SER A 99 -4.37 3.03 -14.51
CA SER A 99 -4.91 1.78 -15.04
C SER A 99 -3.84 0.71 -15.26
N ASP A 100 -2.64 1.08 -15.71
CA ASP A 100 -1.55 0.13 -15.94
C ASP A 100 -1.05 -0.50 -14.63
N THR A 101 -0.75 0.33 -13.64
CA THR A 101 -0.31 -0.09 -12.31
C THR A 101 -1.39 -0.94 -11.61
N ARG A 102 -2.67 -0.56 -11.78
CA ARG A 102 -3.83 -1.33 -11.29
C ARG A 102 -3.88 -2.72 -11.93
N GLN A 103 -3.74 -2.81 -13.25
CA GLN A 103 -3.76 -4.09 -13.96
C GLN A 103 -2.63 -5.01 -13.52
N ARG A 104 -1.43 -4.48 -13.26
CA ARG A 104 -0.31 -5.27 -12.69
C ARG A 104 -0.68 -5.91 -11.36
N LEU A 105 -1.26 -5.12 -10.44
CA LEU A 105 -1.70 -5.61 -9.14
C LEU A 105 -2.82 -6.67 -9.27
N VAL A 106 -3.80 -6.41 -10.12
CA VAL A 106 -4.90 -7.34 -10.42
C VAL A 106 -4.39 -8.67 -10.97
N ARG A 107 -3.46 -8.64 -11.92
CA ARG A 107 -2.86 -9.86 -12.49
C ARG A 107 -2.14 -10.69 -11.43
N SER A 108 -1.40 -10.04 -10.52
CA SER A 108 -0.74 -10.72 -9.39
C SER A 108 -1.73 -11.39 -8.43
N ILE A 109 -2.85 -10.72 -8.11
CA ILE A 109 -3.88 -11.30 -7.23
C ILE A 109 -4.58 -12.49 -7.92
N CYS A 110 -4.82 -12.39 -9.22
CA CYS A 110 -5.57 -13.39 -10.00
C CYS A 110 -4.72 -14.55 -10.53
N THR A 111 -3.39 -14.57 -10.32
CA THR A 111 -2.48 -15.54 -10.98
C THR A 111 -2.82 -17.00 -10.70
N ASN A 112 -3.37 -17.33 -9.52
CA ASN A 112 -3.81 -18.69 -9.20
C ASN A 112 -5.34 -18.76 -9.03
N GLN A 113 -6.00 -19.39 -10.01
CA GLN A 113 -7.45 -19.40 -10.15
C GLN A 113 -8.19 -20.15 -9.02
N GLN A 114 -7.53 -21.06 -8.32
CA GLN A 114 -8.11 -21.74 -7.14
C GLN A 114 -7.93 -20.92 -5.86
N LYS A 115 -6.75 -20.29 -5.69
CA LYS A 115 -6.47 -19.46 -4.52
C LYS A 115 -7.27 -18.17 -4.52
N TRP A 116 -7.54 -17.50 -5.65
CA TRP A 116 -8.31 -16.25 -5.65
C TRP A 116 -9.76 -16.45 -5.18
N LYS A 117 -10.39 -17.60 -5.48
CA LYS A 117 -11.72 -17.94 -4.95
C LYS A 117 -11.71 -18.01 -3.42
N SER A 118 -10.60 -18.45 -2.83
CA SER A 118 -10.41 -18.41 -1.38
C SER A 118 -10.21 -16.98 -0.85
N VAL A 119 -9.51 -16.11 -1.60
CA VAL A 119 -9.35 -14.67 -1.26
C VAL A 119 -10.71 -13.99 -1.19
N ALA A 120 -11.59 -14.21 -2.17
CA ALA A 120 -12.94 -13.64 -2.22
C ALA A 120 -13.81 -14.02 -1.00
N ARG A 121 -13.53 -15.17 -0.38
CA ARG A 121 -14.23 -15.67 0.81
C ARG A 121 -13.68 -15.11 2.12
N THR A 122 -12.54 -14.42 2.10
CA THR A 122 -11.98 -13.80 3.31
C THR A 122 -12.67 -12.47 3.60
N GLN A 123 -12.76 -12.11 4.89
CA GLN A 123 -13.33 -10.83 5.34
C GLN A 123 -12.69 -9.64 4.62
N CYS A 124 -11.37 -9.69 4.42
CA CYS A 124 -10.59 -8.63 3.76
C CYS A 124 -10.66 -8.71 2.22
N GLY A 125 -10.45 -9.90 1.65
CA GLY A 125 -10.37 -10.09 0.21
C GLY A 125 -11.69 -9.87 -0.52
N SER A 126 -12.83 -10.06 0.14
CA SER A 126 -14.14 -9.75 -0.44
C SER A 126 -14.31 -8.27 -0.82
N PHE A 127 -13.70 -7.35 -0.06
CA PHE A 127 -13.70 -5.92 -0.39
C PHE A 127 -12.80 -5.61 -1.58
N VAL A 128 -11.61 -6.24 -1.64
CA VAL A 128 -10.68 -6.11 -2.75
C VAL A 128 -11.33 -6.56 -4.06
N VAL A 129 -12.04 -7.69 -4.05
CA VAL A 129 -12.74 -8.22 -5.23
C VAL A 129 -13.83 -7.26 -5.72
N ARG A 130 -14.64 -6.69 -4.81
CA ARG A 130 -15.68 -5.72 -5.17
C ARG A 130 -15.08 -4.46 -5.80
N GLU A 131 -14.01 -3.94 -5.22
CA GLU A 131 -13.35 -2.73 -5.75
C GLU A 131 -12.76 -2.99 -7.14
N MET A 132 -12.14 -4.17 -7.35
CA MET A 132 -11.66 -4.59 -8.67
C MET A 132 -12.79 -4.62 -9.70
N GLN A 133 -13.96 -5.16 -9.36
CA GLN A 133 -15.11 -5.24 -10.27
C GLN A 133 -15.75 -3.88 -10.59
N SER A 134 -15.58 -2.89 -9.72
CA SER A 134 -16.11 -1.53 -9.96
C SER A 134 -15.19 -0.65 -10.81
N LYS A 135 -13.89 -0.97 -10.87
CA LYS A 135 -12.82 -0.08 -11.37
C LYS A 135 -12.02 -0.67 -12.53
N CYS A 136 -12.28 -1.93 -12.88
CA CYS A 136 -11.76 -2.63 -14.06
C CYS A 136 -12.94 -3.02 -14.95
#